data_AF-A0A6B3HIS6-F1
#
_entry.id   AF-A0A6B3HIS6-F1
#
_cell.length_a   1.000
_cell.length_b   1.000
_cell.length_c   1.000
_cell.angle_alpha   90.00
_cell.angle_beta   90.00
_cell.angle_gamma   90.00
#
_symmetry.space_group_name_H-M   'P 1'
#
loop_
_entity.id
_entity.type
_entity.pdbx_description
1 polymer ?
#
loop_
_entity_poly.entity_id
_entity_poly.type
_entity_poly.pdbx_seq_one_letter_code
_entity_poly.pdbx_strand_id
1 'polypeptide(L)'
;MLTEHDCKIAPSTYYAHKKRLAVPSARSVRDAELKERIRQVHTDNYRVYGARKIWRELNRQGHAVARCTVERLMRELGIAGAVRGKRVLTT
;
A
#
# COMPACT_ATOMS: atom_id res chain seq x y z
N MET A 1 -33.26 -12.36 -10.49
CA MET A 1 -31.98 -13.12 -10.46
C MET A 1 -30.97 -12.45 -11.40
N LEU A 2 -29.65 -12.56 -11.20
CA LEU A 2 -28.67 -11.91 -12.11
C LEU A 2 -28.75 -12.40 -13.57
N THR A 3 -29.37 -13.55 -13.79
CA THR A 3 -29.77 -14.07 -15.11
C THR A 3 -30.81 -13.20 -15.84
N GLU A 4 -31.61 -12.39 -15.13
CA GLU A 4 -32.51 -11.37 -15.74
C GLU A 4 -31.73 -10.19 -16.33
N HIS A 5 -30.45 -10.06 -15.99
CA HIS A 5 -29.55 -9.01 -16.48
C HIS A 5 -28.52 -9.54 -17.50
N ASP A 6 -28.74 -10.73 -18.08
CA ASP A 6 -27.86 -11.43 -19.03
C ASP A 6 -26.41 -11.67 -18.51
N CYS A 7 -26.23 -11.60 -17.19
CA CYS A 7 -24.96 -11.86 -16.54
C CYS A 7 -24.82 -13.36 -16.23
N LYS A 8 -23.83 -14.03 -16.85
CA LYS A 8 -23.45 -15.43 -16.58
C LYS A 8 -22.68 -15.60 -15.26
N ILE A 9 -23.14 -14.95 -14.18
CA ILE A 9 -22.55 -15.00 -12.84
C ILE A 9 -23.61 -15.48 -11.85
N ALA A 10 -23.27 -16.48 -11.04
CA ALA A 10 -24.16 -16.95 -9.98
C ALA A 10 -24.47 -15.83 -8.97
N PRO A 11 -25.74 -15.62 -8.56
CA PRO A 11 -26.11 -14.60 -7.57
C PRO A 11 -25.32 -14.66 -6.27
N SER A 12 -25.04 -15.87 -5.76
CA SER A 12 -24.22 -16.08 -4.57
C SER A 12 -22.81 -15.51 -4.71
N THR A 13 -22.18 -15.71 -5.86
CA THR A 13 -20.84 -15.19 -6.17
C THR A 13 -20.83 -13.66 -6.21
N TYR A 14 -21.84 -13.05 -6.83
CA TYR A 14 -21.98 -11.59 -6.88
C TYR A 14 -22.15 -11.00 -5.49
N TYR A 15 -23.07 -11.52 -4.67
CA TYR A 15 -23.30 -10.99 -3.33
C TYR A 15 -22.13 -11.27 -2.38
N ALA A 16 -21.41 -12.39 -2.55
CA ALA A 16 -20.17 -12.64 -1.83
C ALA A 16 -19.06 -11.64 -2.20
N HIS A 17 -18.94 -11.29 -3.49
CA HIS A 17 -18.02 -10.26 -3.95
C HIS A 17 -18.42 -8.86 -3.44
N LYS A 18 -19.70 -8.49 -3.55
CA LYS A 18 -20.26 -7.25 -3.03
C LYS A 18 -20.03 -7.10 -1.52
N LYS A 19 -20.19 -8.19 -0.76
CA LYS A 19 -19.92 -8.21 0.69
C LYS A 19 -18.43 -8.03 0.99
N ARG A 20 -17.53 -8.64 0.21
CA ARG A 20 -16.07 -8.45 0.34
C ARG A 20 -15.62 -7.02 0.00
N LEU A 21 -16.31 -6.34 -0.93
CA LEU A 21 -16.07 -4.93 -1.23
C LEU A 21 -16.52 -3.99 -0.10
N ALA A 22 -17.57 -4.36 0.64
CA ALA A 22 -18.14 -3.52 1.69
C ALA A 22 -17.29 -3.45 2.96
N VAL A 23 -16.45 -4.47 3.23
CA VAL A 23 -15.63 -4.54 4.44
C VAL A 23 -14.15 -4.53 4.06
N PRO A 24 -13.35 -3.54 4.52
CA PRO A 24 -11.93 -3.53 4.25
C PRO A 24 -11.26 -4.76 4.88
N SER A 25 -10.41 -5.44 4.11
CA SER A 25 -9.67 -6.59 4.62
C SER A 25 -8.76 -6.17 5.78
N ALA A 26 -8.45 -7.09 6.71
CA ALA A 26 -7.50 -6.81 7.79
C ALA A 26 -6.15 -6.30 7.26
N ARG A 27 -5.73 -6.77 6.08
CA ARG A 27 -4.54 -6.26 5.38
C ARG A 27 -4.71 -4.81 4.93
N SER A 28 -5.87 -4.46 4.36
CA SER A 28 -6.16 -3.10 3.90
C SER A 28 -6.18 -2.10 5.06
N VAL A 29 -6.73 -2.50 6.21
CA VAL A 29 -6.71 -1.69 7.45
C VAL A 29 -5.27 -1.46 7.92
N ARG A 30 -4.48 -2.54 8.05
CA ARG A 30 -3.06 -2.45 8.43
C ARG A 30 -2.24 -1.62 7.45
N ASP A 31 -2.47 -1.79 6.15
CA ASP A 31 -1.79 -1.01 5.11
C ASP A 31 -2.15 0.48 5.21
N ALA A 32 -3.38 0.83 5.56
CA ALA A 32 -3.77 2.23 5.79
C ALA A 32 -3.03 2.85 6.98
N GLU A 33 -2.94 2.14 8.10
CA GLU A 33 -2.16 2.57 9.27
C GLU A 33 -0.67 2.75 8.93
N LEU A 34 -0.10 1.78 8.21
CA LEU A 34 1.30 1.85 7.78
C LEU A 34 1.55 2.99 6.80
N LYS A 35 0.61 3.30 5.91
CA LYS A 35 0.71 4.43 4.98
C LYS A 35 0.82 5.75 5.72
N GLU A 36 0.02 5.96 6.76
CA GLU A 36 0.11 7.17 7.58
C GLU A 36 1.45 7.26 8.30
N ARG A 37 1.95 6.15 8.87
CA ARG A 37 3.26 6.15 9.52
C ARG A 37 4.41 6.41 8.54
N ILE A 38 4.35 5.83 7.33
CA ILE A 38 5.32 6.09 6.26
C ILE A 38 5.32 7.58 5.88
N ARG A 39 4.15 8.21 5.76
CA ARG A 39 4.02 9.65 5.46
C ARG A 39 4.63 10.53 6.56
N GLN A 40 4.37 10.19 7.83
CA GLN A 40 4.95 10.89 8.98
C GLN A 40 6.47 10.83 8.93
N VAL A 41 7.05 9.62 8.94
CA VAL A 41 8.52 9.43 8.90
C VAL A 41 9.16 10.11 7.68
N HIS A 42 8.51 10.05 6.52
CA HIS A 42 9.02 10.70 5.33
C HIS A 42 9.01 12.23 5.46
N THR A 43 7.95 12.81 6.03
CA THR A 43 7.83 14.26 6.23
C THR A 43 8.78 14.77 7.30
N ASP A 44 8.86 14.07 8.43
CA ASP A 44 9.76 14.38 9.55
C ASP A 44 11.23 14.37 9.11
N ASN A 45 11.58 13.49 8.18
CA ASN A 45 12.92 13.38 7.63
C ASN A 45 13.13 14.13 6.31
N TYR A 46 12.48 15.29 6.17
CA TYR A 46 12.66 16.23 5.05
C TYR A 46 12.47 15.62 3.66
N ARG A 47 11.64 14.57 3.56
CA ARG A 47 11.39 13.83 2.31
C ARG A 47 12.63 13.17 1.70
N VAL A 48 13.72 13.06 2.45
CA VAL A 48 14.99 12.47 1.97
C VAL A 48 14.94 10.95 2.02
N TYR A 49 14.20 10.38 2.98
CA TYR A 49 14.23 8.94 3.21
C TYR A 49 13.45 8.17 2.15
N GLY A 50 14.16 7.24 1.49
CA GLY A 50 13.58 6.20 0.65
C GLY A 50 13.20 4.95 1.44
N ALA A 51 12.69 3.93 0.74
CA ALA A 51 12.11 2.74 1.36
C ALA A 51 13.02 2.02 2.35
N ARG A 52 14.32 1.86 2.04
CA ARG A 52 15.27 1.22 2.95
C ARG A 52 15.45 1.98 4.26
N LYS A 53 15.45 3.32 4.22
CA LYS A 53 15.63 4.15 5.43
C LYS A 53 14.34 4.19 6.25
N ILE A 54 13.19 4.36 5.60
CA ILE A 54 11.87 4.30 6.23
C ILE A 54 11.66 2.93 6.90
N TRP A 55 11.99 1.84 6.22
CA TRP A 55 11.89 0.49 6.79
C TRP A 55 12.72 0.32 8.08
N ARG A 56 13.96 0.83 8.10
CA ARG A 56 14.80 0.80 9.31
C ARG A 56 14.20 1.63 10.44
N GLU A 57 13.66 2.79 10.11
CA GLU A 57 13.05 3.69 11.10
C GLU A 57 11.75 3.11 11.67
N LEU A 58 10.90 2.52 10.84
CA LEU A 58 9.70 1.81 11.28
C LEU A 58 10.04 0.64 12.22
N ASN A 59 11.06 -0.15 11.89
CA ASN A 59 11.52 -1.23 12.77
C ASN A 59 12.06 -0.70 14.10
N ARG A 60 12.78 0.44 14.09
CA ARG A 60 13.28 1.09 15.31
C ARG A 60 12.14 1.59 16.20
N GLN A 61 11.04 2.02 15.60
CA GLN A 61 9.82 2.44 16.29
C GLN A 61 8.94 1.25 16.74
N GLY A 62 9.41 0.00 16.55
CA GLY A 62 8.70 -1.21 16.98
C GLY A 62 7.69 -1.75 15.96
N HIS A 63 7.57 -1.14 14.78
CA HIS A 63 6.70 -1.65 13.72
C HIS A 63 7.44 -2.71 12.89
N ALA A 64 7.23 -3.98 13.21
CA ALA A 64 7.77 -5.08 12.42
C ALA A 64 7.05 -5.15 11.05
N VAL A 65 7.73 -4.68 10.01
CA VAL A 65 7.23 -4.71 8.62
C VAL A 65 8.29 -5.24 7.68
N ALA A 66 7.88 -6.04 6.70
CA ALA A 66 8.76 -6.46 5.62
C ALA A 66 9.15 -5.25 4.74
N ARG A 67 10.41 -5.22 4.29
CA ARG A 67 10.92 -4.15 3.41
C ARG A 67 10.10 -4.01 2.13
N CYS A 68 9.71 -5.14 1.52
CA CYS A 68 8.89 -5.16 0.30
C CYS A 68 7.50 -4.53 0.51
N THR A 69 6.95 -4.60 1.72
CA THR A 69 5.69 -3.92 2.08
C THR A 69 5.89 -2.41 2.07
N VAL A 70 6.98 -1.91 2.66
CA VAL A 70 7.29 -0.46 2.66
C VAL A 70 7.50 0.03 1.23
N GLU A 71 8.25 -0.71 0.40
CA GLU A 71 8.48 -0.36 -1.01
C GLU A 71 7.17 -0.29 -1.80
N ARG A 72 6.30 -1.29 -1.65
CA ARG A 72 4.97 -1.30 -2.29
C ARG A 72 4.11 -0.11 -1.82
N LEU A 73 4.00 0.12 -0.52
CA LEU A 73 3.17 1.19 0.04
C LEU A 73 3.69 2.58 -0.36
N MET A 74 5.01 2.77 -0.38
CA MET A 74 5.61 4.00 -0.91
C MET A 74 5.28 4.23 -2.38
N ARG A 75 5.31 3.17 -3.20
CA ARG A 75 4.91 3.26 -4.61
C ARG A 75 3.44 3.62 -4.77
N GLU A 76 2.55 3.02 -3.98
CA GLU A 76 1.12 3.36 -3.96
C GLU A 76 0.87 4.81 -3.52
N LEU A 77 1.70 5.34 -2.61
CA LEU A 77 1.62 6.72 -2.14
C LEU A 77 2.32 7.75 -3.05
N GLY A 78 3.05 7.31 -4.09
CA GLY A 78 3.86 8.19 -4.93
C GLY A 78 5.08 8.79 -4.22
N ILE A 79 5.50 8.19 -3.10
CA ILE A 79 6.62 8.68 -2.30
C ILE A 79 7.92 8.02 -2.77
N ALA A 80 8.94 8.82 -2.99
CA ALA A 80 10.29 8.36 -3.29
C ALA A 80 11.30 9.04 -2.35
N GLY A 81 12.41 8.35 -2.07
CA GLY A 81 13.53 8.98 -1.38
C GLY A 81 14.31 9.90 -2.32
N ALA A 82 15.05 10.85 -1.76
CA ALA A 82 15.96 11.68 -2.53
C ALA A 82 17.09 10.83 -3.14
N VAL A 83 17.33 11.01 -4.44
CA VAL A 83 18.40 10.37 -5.19
C VAL A 83 19.26 11.47 -5.82
N ARG A 84 20.58 11.33 -5.76
CA ARG A 84 21.50 12.24 -6.46
C ARG A 84 21.56 11.86 -7.93
N GLY A 85 21.28 12.81 -8.82
CA GLY A 85 21.33 12.62 -10.26
C GLY A 85 20.00 12.20 -10.88
N LYS A 86 20.00 11.98 -12.20
CA LYS A 86 18.82 11.52 -12.95
C LYS A 86 18.62 10.02 -12.74
N ARG A 87 17.38 9.57 -12.74
CA ARG A 87 17.06 8.14 -12.79
C ARG A 87 17.57 7.57 -14.10
N VAL A 88 18.53 6.65 -14.04
CA VAL A 88 19.04 5.95 -15.23
C VAL A 88 17.95 4.98 -15.69
N LEU A 89 17.34 5.27 -16.85
CA LEU A 89 16.56 4.29 -17.60
C LEU A 89 17.50 3.60 -18.57
N THR A 90 17.82 2.34 -18.31
CA THR A 90 18.46 1.47 -19.29
C THR A 90 17.37 1.07 -20.30
N THR A 91 17.56 1.38 -21.59
CA THR A 91 16.70 0.92 -22.70
C THR A 91 17.32 -0.32 -23.32
#